data_AF-A0A0G1N242-F1
#
_entry.id   AF-A0A0G1N242-F1
#
_cell.length_a   1.000
_cell.length_b   1.000
_cell.length_c   1.000
_cell.angle_alpha   90.00
_cell.angle_beta   90.00
_cell.angle_gamma   90.00
#
_symmetry.space_group_name_H-M   'P 1'
#
loop_
_entity.id
_entity.type
_entity.pdbx_description
1 polymer ?
#
loop_
_entity_poly.entity_id
_entity_poly.type
_entity_poly.pdbx_seq_one_letter_code
_entity_poly.pdbx_strand_id
1 'polypeptide(L)'
;MIVLNGHGDHSTVTGYDNEPLVTKNDNPEILAGTVVFARACQSALELGEEAVKRGCKAYNPLQDSTAKLFIEPSNHVVISLLKGHSPSEANSRSRAMCLKTIQKLMSSSASQDDSELVPNLAWNYAHQVCLEK
;
A
#
# COMPACT_ATOMS: atom_id res chain seq x y z
N MET A 1 -8.90 -8.84 9.22
CA MET A 1 -8.24 -7.74 8.50
C MET A 1 -8.98 -7.55 7.18
N ILE A 2 -9.28 -6.31 6.78
CA ILE A 2 -9.93 -5.96 5.51
C ILE A 2 -8.94 -5.18 4.67
N VAL A 3 -8.78 -5.57 3.40
CA VAL A 3 -7.98 -4.84 2.42
C VAL A 3 -8.91 -4.13 1.45
N LEU A 4 -8.80 -2.81 1.36
CA LEU A 4 -9.51 -1.99 0.38
C LEU A 4 -8.49 -1.50 -0.64
N ASN A 5 -8.74 -1.71 -1.93
CA ASN A 5 -7.85 -1.28 -3.00
C ASN A 5 -8.68 -0.59 -4.08
N GLY A 6 -8.42 0.69 -4.31
CA GLY A 6 -9.23 1.52 -5.17
C GLY A 6 -8.74 2.96 -5.21
N HIS A 7 -9.42 3.80 -5.98
CA HIS A 7 -9.20 5.24 -5.86
C HIS A 7 -9.79 5.75 -4.56
N GLY A 8 -9.44 6.97 -4.20
CA GLY A 8 -9.95 7.58 -3.00
C GLY A 8 -9.48 9.01 -2.86
N ASP A 9 -10.13 9.69 -1.93
CA ASP A 9 -9.75 11.01 -1.45
C ASP A 9 -9.66 10.97 0.07
N HIS A 10 -9.59 12.15 0.70
CA HIS A 10 -9.53 12.29 2.16
C HIS A 10 -10.71 11.63 2.91
N SER A 11 -11.86 11.44 2.25
CA SER A 11 -13.13 11.01 2.83
C SER A 11 -13.72 9.71 2.26
N THR A 12 -13.17 9.18 1.16
CA THR A 12 -13.78 8.07 0.42
C THR A 12 -12.75 7.05 -0.08
N VAL A 13 -13.13 5.77 -0.04
CA VAL A 13 -12.51 4.71 -0.86
C VAL A 13 -13.53 4.24 -1.88
N THR A 14 -13.14 4.15 -3.15
CA THR A 14 -13.99 3.68 -4.25
C THR A 14 -13.70 2.22 -4.62
N GLY A 15 -14.68 1.58 -5.25
CA GLY A 15 -14.61 0.22 -5.78
C GLY A 15 -14.62 0.19 -7.31
N TYR A 16 -15.36 -0.76 -7.88
CA TYR A 16 -15.52 -0.90 -9.33
C TYR A 16 -16.17 0.35 -9.94
N ASP A 17 -15.69 0.76 -11.11
CA ASP A 17 -16.17 1.94 -11.85
C ASP A 17 -16.13 3.28 -11.07
N ASN A 18 -15.23 3.38 -10.08
CA ASN A 18 -15.13 4.49 -9.13
C ASN A 18 -16.38 4.71 -8.26
N GLU A 19 -17.26 3.72 -8.16
CA GLU A 19 -18.40 3.79 -7.24
C GLU A 19 -17.91 3.85 -5.78
N PRO A 20 -18.44 4.76 -4.93
CA PRO A 20 -18.07 4.84 -3.52
C PRO A 20 -18.33 3.51 -2.80
N LEU A 21 -17.29 2.96 -2.16
CA LEU A 21 -17.39 1.72 -1.40
C LEU A 21 -17.57 2.00 0.09
N VAL A 22 -16.72 2.90 0.63
CA VAL A 22 -16.80 3.38 2.01
C VAL A 22 -16.57 4.89 2.01
N THR A 23 -17.45 5.63 2.66
CA THR A 23 -17.31 7.08 2.83
C THR A 23 -17.40 7.46 4.29
N LYS A 24 -16.76 8.57 4.66
CA LYS A 24 -16.74 9.10 6.03
C LYS A 24 -18.14 9.39 6.58
N ASN A 25 -19.06 9.84 5.73
CA ASN A 25 -20.36 10.37 6.16
C ASN A 25 -21.53 9.39 5.98
N ASP A 26 -21.31 8.25 5.34
CA ASP A 26 -22.36 7.28 5.04
C ASP A 26 -22.26 6.03 5.91
N ASN A 27 -21.15 5.30 5.78
CA ASN A 27 -21.03 3.92 6.29
C ASN A 27 -19.69 3.56 6.96
N PRO A 28 -18.97 4.47 7.67
CA PRO A 28 -17.67 4.15 8.29
C PRO A 28 -17.73 3.01 9.33
N GLU A 29 -18.89 2.80 9.99
CA GLU A 29 -19.08 1.76 11.01
C GLU A 29 -19.05 0.32 10.47
N ILE A 30 -19.16 0.11 9.16
CA ILE A 30 -19.01 -1.24 8.57
C ILE A 30 -17.61 -1.82 8.84
N LEU A 31 -16.64 -0.97 9.18
CA LEU A 31 -15.27 -1.31 9.50
C LEU A 31 -15.06 -1.63 10.99
N ALA A 32 -16.11 -1.54 11.82
CA ALA A 32 -16.03 -1.78 13.26
C ALA A 32 -15.52 -3.19 13.59
N GLY A 33 -14.61 -3.28 14.57
CA GLY A 33 -14.00 -4.53 15.00
C GLY A 33 -12.94 -5.09 14.05
N THR A 34 -12.63 -4.40 12.95
CA THR A 34 -11.67 -4.86 11.94
C THR A 34 -10.39 -4.01 11.92
N VAL A 35 -9.29 -4.60 11.45
CA VAL A 35 -8.08 -3.88 11.04
C VAL A 35 -8.19 -3.64 9.54
N VAL A 36 -8.13 -2.38 9.10
CA VAL A 36 -8.34 -1.96 7.71
C VAL A 36 -7.03 -1.49 7.10
N PHE A 37 -6.77 -2.02 5.91
CA PHE A 37 -5.66 -1.65 5.05
C PHE A 37 -6.20 -1.08 3.74
N ALA A 38 -6.23 0.25 3.64
CA ALA A 38 -6.75 0.94 2.46
C ALA A 38 -5.61 1.45 1.55
N ARG A 39 -5.50 0.87 0.36
CA ARG A 39 -4.75 1.39 -0.77
C ARG A 39 -5.63 2.37 -1.57
N ALA A 40 -5.96 3.49 -0.94
CA ALA A 40 -6.71 4.57 -1.55
C ALA A 40 -6.13 5.90 -1.07
N CYS A 41 -5.82 6.79 -2.03
CA CYS A 41 -5.11 8.05 -1.79
C CYS A 41 -5.78 8.84 -0.66
N GLN A 42 -5.00 9.27 0.33
CA GLN A 42 -5.41 10.19 1.40
C GLN A 42 -6.58 9.73 2.30
N SER A 43 -7.23 8.59 2.05
CA SER A 43 -8.38 8.10 2.83
C SER A 43 -8.11 7.94 4.32
N ALA A 44 -6.84 7.77 4.72
CA ALA A 44 -6.46 7.73 6.12
C ALA A 44 -6.61 9.08 6.86
N LEU A 45 -6.68 10.22 6.15
CA LEU A 45 -6.72 11.55 6.74
C LEU A 45 -8.05 11.85 7.44
N GLU A 46 -9.19 11.60 6.79
CA GLU A 46 -10.49 11.83 7.42
C GLU A 46 -11.32 10.56 7.58
N LEU A 47 -11.46 9.75 6.53
CA LEU A 47 -12.21 8.48 6.62
C LEU A 47 -11.54 7.52 7.61
N GLY A 48 -10.21 7.42 7.60
CA GLY A 48 -9.48 6.58 8.55
C GLY A 48 -9.67 7.02 10.00
N GLU A 49 -9.62 8.33 10.26
CA GLU A 49 -9.87 8.88 11.61
C GLU A 49 -11.31 8.58 12.07
N GLU A 50 -12.30 8.80 11.20
CA GLU A 50 -13.71 8.54 11.50
C GLU A 50 -13.99 7.05 11.71
N ALA A 51 -13.42 6.18 10.88
CA ALA A 51 -13.55 4.73 11.01
C ALA A 51 -13.03 4.25 12.37
N VAL A 52 -11.87 4.77 12.83
CA VAL A 52 -11.31 4.44 14.15
C VAL A 52 -12.22 4.95 15.28
N LYS A 53 -12.75 6.19 15.17
CA LYS A 53 -13.75 6.71 16.13
C LYS A 53 -14.99 5.82 16.25
N ARG A 54 -15.37 5.15 15.16
CA ARG A 54 -16.55 4.25 15.09
C ARG A 54 -16.23 2.78 15.33
N GLY A 55 -15.06 2.48 15.87
CA GLY A 55 -14.72 1.14 16.36
C GLY A 55 -13.89 0.31 15.39
N CYS A 56 -13.38 0.87 14.29
CA CYS A 56 -12.30 0.24 13.54
C CYS A 56 -11.08 0.10 14.46
N LYS A 57 -10.48 -1.10 14.53
CA LYS A 57 -9.34 -1.37 15.43
C LYS A 57 -8.09 -0.63 15.03
N ALA A 58 -7.88 -0.47 13.72
CA ALA A 58 -6.80 0.30 13.13
C ALA A 58 -7.11 0.56 11.65
N TYR A 59 -6.83 1.76 11.17
CA TYR A 59 -6.91 2.13 9.75
C TYR A 59 -5.54 2.66 9.34
N ASN A 60 -4.61 1.77 8.97
CA ASN A 60 -3.21 2.17 8.83
C ASN A 60 -2.38 1.36 7.83
N PRO A 61 -2.27 1.85 6.58
CA PRO A 61 -1.35 1.24 5.62
C PRO A 61 0.12 1.59 5.81
N LEU A 62 0.47 2.64 6.58
CA LEU A 62 1.85 3.15 6.69
C LEU A 62 2.61 2.70 7.96
N GLN A 63 1.91 2.34 9.04
CA GLN A 63 2.52 1.74 10.24
C GLN A 63 2.51 0.21 10.20
N ASP A 64 1.82 -0.40 9.25
CA ASP A 64 1.90 -1.84 9.01
C ASP A 64 3.28 -2.20 8.44
N SER A 65 4.09 -2.87 9.25
CA SER A 65 5.46 -3.24 8.91
C SER A 65 5.54 -4.15 7.70
N THR A 66 4.52 -4.98 7.46
CA THR A 66 4.44 -5.91 6.34
C THR A 66 4.08 -5.17 5.06
N ALA A 67 3.01 -4.36 5.09
CA ALA A 67 2.57 -3.59 3.92
C ALA A 67 3.61 -2.58 3.45
N LYS A 68 4.34 -1.98 4.39
CA LYS A 68 5.45 -1.06 4.11
C LYS A 68 6.47 -1.66 3.13
N LEU A 69 6.76 -2.96 3.24
CA LEU A 69 7.72 -3.68 2.38
C LEU A 69 7.32 -3.63 0.90
N PHE A 70 6.03 -3.55 0.60
CA PHE A 70 5.47 -3.51 -0.75
C PHE A 70 5.22 -2.08 -1.23
N ILE A 71 4.76 -1.21 -0.33
CA ILE A 71 4.37 0.17 -0.68
C ILE A 71 5.60 1.04 -0.95
N GLU A 72 6.67 0.93 -0.17
CA GLU A 72 7.84 1.82 -0.31
C GLU A 72 8.47 1.74 -1.71
N PRO A 73 8.75 0.55 -2.28
CA PRO A 73 9.24 0.45 -3.64
C PRO A 73 8.26 1.02 -4.67
N SER A 74 6.97 0.68 -4.55
CA SER A 74 5.93 1.12 -5.48
C SER A 74 5.79 2.65 -5.50
N ASN A 75 5.73 3.30 -4.33
CA ASN A 75 5.63 4.75 -4.21
C ASN A 75 6.87 5.47 -4.75
N HIS A 76 8.05 4.85 -4.67
CA HIS A 76 9.29 5.47 -5.13
C HIS A 76 9.36 5.63 -6.65
N VAL A 77 8.67 4.79 -7.42
CA VAL A 77 8.52 4.99 -8.88
C VAL A 77 7.89 6.35 -9.13
N VAL A 78 6.74 6.61 -8.48
CA VAL A 78 5.99 7.86 -8.61
C VAL A 78 6.80 9.06 -8.13
N ILE A 79 7.43 8.96 -6.95
CA ILE A 79 8.28 10.03 -6.41
C ILE A 79 9.47 10.33 -7.32
N SER A 80 10.09 9.30 -7.92
CA SER A 80 11.23 9.49 -8.84
C SER A 80 10.82 10.23 -10.10
N LEU A 81 9.67 9.87 -10.69
CA LEU A 81 9.10 10.55 -11.85
C LEU A 81 8.77 12.02 -11.54
N LEU A 82 8.13 12.29 -10.39
CA LEU A 82 7.82 13.66 -9.95
C LEU A 82 9.07 14.54 -9.76
N LYS A 83 10.21 13.91 -9.45
CA LYS A 83 11.51 14.59 -9.35
C LYS A 83 12.23 14.77 -10.69
N GLY A 84 11.60 14.38 -11.81
CA GLY A 84 12.14 14.56 -13.15
C GLY A 84 13.09 13.47 -13.63
N HIS A 85 13.17 12.32 -12.95
CA HIS A 85 13.93 11.17 -13.45
C HIS A 85 13.19 10.48 -14.59
N SER A 86 13.93 9.76 -15.45
CA SER A 86 13.31 8.98 -16.51
C SER A 86 12.49 7.80 -15.97
N PRO A 87 11.51 7.28 -16.72
CA PRO A 87 10.82 6.03 -16.37
C PRO A 87 11.78 4.87 -16.13
N SER A 88 12.82 4.72 -16.95
CA SER A 88 13.84 3.69 -16.78
C SER A 88 14.61 3.82 -15.45
N GLU A 89 15.00 5.05 -15.07
CA GLU A 89 15.65 5.32 -13.79
C GLU A 89 14.72 5.06 -12.60
N ALA A 90 13.48 5.54 -12.68
CA ALA A 90 12.46 5.34 -11.64
C ALA A 90 12.17 3.85 -11.42
N ASN A 91 12.06 3.08 -12.50
CA ASN A 91 11.85 1.63 -12.45
C ASN A 91 13.05 0.91 -11.82
N SER A 92 14.25 1.21 -12.31
CA SER A 92 15.49 0.56 -11.86
C SER A 92 15.73 0.79 -10.37
N ARG A 93 15.52 2.02 -9.89
CA ARG A 93 15.66 2.37 -8.47
C ARG A 93 14.65 1.65 -7.59
N SER A 94 13.39 1.62 -8.01
CA SER A 94 12.37 0.87 -7.26
C SER A 94 12.68 -0.63 -7.19
N ARG A 95 13.06 -1.25 -8.33
CA ARG A 95 13.46 -2.66 -8.38
C ARG A 95 14.65 -2.97 -7.46
N ALA A 96 15.63 -2.07 -7.38
CA ALA A 96 16.76 -2.21 -6.46
C ALA A 96 16.32 -2.21 -4.98
N MET A 97 15.31 -1.41 -4.61
CA MET A 97 14.76 -1.45 -3.25
C MET A 97 13.96 -2.73 -2.98
N CYS A 98 13.13 -3.19 -3.92
CA CYS A 98 12.46 -4.49 -3.80
C CYS A 98 13.48 -5.61 -3.55
N LEU A 99 14.58 -5.63 -4.33
CA LEU A 99 15.64 -6.63 -4.18
C LEU A 99 16.30 -6.54 -2.79
N LYS A 100 16.62 -5.34 -2.32
CA LYS A 100 17.19 -5.12 -0.97
C LYS A 100 16.24 -5.61 0.13
N THR A 101 14.94 -5.39 -0.03
CA THR A 101 13.91 -5.88 0.90
C THR A 101 13.87 -7.41 0.90
N ILE A 102 13.84 -8.05 -0.27
CA ILE A 102 13.88 -9.51 -0.40
C ILE A 102 15.12 -10.09 0.29
N GLN A 103 16.30 -9.53 0.03
CA GLN A 103 17.55 -9.96 0.65
C GLN A 103 17.51 -9.86 2.18
N LYS A 104 16.89 -8.82 2.73
CA LYS A 104 16.72 -8.66 4.18
C LYS A 104 15.82 -9.75 4.76
N LEU A 105 14.70 -10.07 4.10
CA LEU A 105 13.74 -11.07 4.57
C LEU A 105 14.26 -12.52 4.39
N MET A 106 15.25 -12.72 3.52
CA MET A 106 15.94 -14.02 3.35
C MET A 106 17.15 -14.18 4.28
N SER A 107 17.50 -13.16 5.06
CA SER A 107 18.64 -13.24 5.97
C SER A 107 18.33 -14.10 7.20
N SER A 108 19.36 -14.67 7.82
CA SER A 108 19.22 -15.57 8.98
C SER A 108 18.60 -14.93 10.24
N SER A 109 18.35 -13.62 10.22
CA SER A 109 17.69 -12.87 11.29
C SER A 109 16.21 -12.55 11.04
N ALA A 110 15.65 -12.97 9.89
CA ALA A 110 14.24 -12.75 9.56
C ALA A 110 13.32 -13.75 10.28
N SER A 111 12.10 -13.33 10.60
CA SER A 111 11.09 -14.23 11.14
C SER A 111 10.57 -15.21 10.06
N GLN A 112 9.90 -16.28 10.50
CA GLN A 112 9.24 -17.20 9.57
C GLN A 112 8.17 -16.48 8.75
N ASP A 113 7.35 -15.63 9.41
CA ASP A 113 6.32 -14.81 8.78
C ASP A 113 6.91 -13.85 7.72
N ASP A 114 8.08 -13.27 7.98
CA ASP A 114 8.80 -12.42 7.02
C ASP A 114 9.26 -13.18 5.78
N SER A 115 9.67 -14.44 5.96
CA SER A 115 10.16 -15.30 4.87
C SER A 115 9.03 -15.69 3.91
N GLU A 116 7.80 -15.83 4.41
CA GLU A 116 6.61 -16.13 3.60
C GLU A 116 6.21 -15.00 2.65
N LEU A 117 6.70 -13.78 2.88
CA LEU A 117 6.44 -12.62 2.01
C LEU A 117 7.34 -12.60 0.77
N VAL A 118 8.46 -13.32 0.78
CA VAL A 118 9.47 -13.31 -0.28
C VAL A 118 8.89 -13.64 -1.67
N PRO A 119 8.05 -14.68 -1.85
CA PRO A 119 7.47 -14.98 -3.16
C PRO A 119 6.63 -13.82 -3.73
N ASN A 120 5.87 -13.13 -2.88
CA ASN A 120 5.04 -11.99 -3.28
C ASN A 120 5.89 -10.79 -3.69
N LEU A 121 6.96 -10.50 -2.95
CA LEU A 121 7.90 -9.44 -3.30
C LEU A 121 8.70 -9.77 -4.57
N ALA A 122 9.09 -11.03 -4.76
CA ALA A 122 9.76 -11.49 -5.97
C ALA A 122 8.85 -11.35 -7.19
N TRP A 123 7.55 -11.65 -7.04
CA TRP A 123 6.56 -11.41 -8.08
C TRP A 123 6.46 -9.93 -8.46
N ASN A 124 6.34 -9.04 -7.47
CA ASN A 124 6.31 -7.59 -7.71
C ASN A 124 7.61 -7.10 -8.36
N TYR A 125 8.77 -7.59 -7.91
CA TYR A 125 10.06 -7.27 -8.53
C TYR A 125 10.09 -7.68 -10.01
N ALA A 126 9.65 -8.88 -10.34
CA ALA A 126 9.67 -9.38 -11.71
C ALA A 126 8.71 -8.62 -12.63
N HIS A 127 7.52 -8.26 -12.12
CA HIS A 127 6.41 -7.75 -12.92
C HIS A 127 6.12 -6.25 -12.75
N GLN A 128 6.96 -5.50 -12.03
CA GLN A 128 6.82 -4.05 -11.97
C GLN A 128 7.13 -3.42 -13.34
N VAL A 129 6.14 -2.70 -13.88
CA VAL A 129 6.21 -2.05 -15.19
C VAL A 129 6.24 -0.53 -15.03
N CYS A 130 7.24 0.11 -15.65
CA CYS A 130 7.30 1.55 -15.87
C CYS A 130 8.10 1.75 -17.16
N LEU A 131 7.41 2.16 -18.24
CA LEU A 131 7.93 2.14 -19.61
C LEU A 131 8.18 3.57 -20.10
N GLU A 132 9.14 3.71 -21.00
CA GLU A 132 9.38 4.89 -21.83
C GLU A 132 9.16 4.52 -23.32
N LYS A 133 8.89 5.53 -24.16
CA LYS A 133 8.71 5.35 -25.61
C LYS A 133 10.05 5.26 -26.33
#